data_AF-A0A8T5SWA8-F1
#
_entry.id   AF-A0A8T5SWA8-F1
#
_cell.length_a   1.000
_cell.length_b   1.000
_cell.length_c   1.000
_cell.angle_alpha   90.00
_cell.angle_beta   90.00
_cell.angle_gamma   90.00
#
_symmetry.space_group_name_H-M   'P 1'
#
loop_
_entity.id
_entity.type
_entity.pdbx_description
1 polymer ?
#
loop_
_entity_poly.entity_id
_entity_poly.type
_entity_poly.pdbx_seq_one_letter_code
_entity_poly.pdbx_strand_id
1 'polypeptide(L)'
;MRKIDYFDMTSDSGEFEDIIRVIEGVRCAKGPKGCKMCADLGIQNNLCLIRIYKEASEEPRLLIELDREDQQYFTYDVLKCFDNIPQARDYAHEHEVWDVEY
;
A
#
# COMPACT_ATOMS: atom_id res chain seq x y z
N MET A 1 11.23 -13.56 -32.72
CA MET A 1 10.03 -13.44 -31.87
C MET A 1 10.17 -14.47 -30.76
N ARG A 2 10.76 -14.09 -29.62
CA ARG A 2 10.96 -15.00 -28.49
C ARG A 2 9.88 -14.68 -27.46
N LYS A 3 8.99 -15.66 -27.22
CA LYS A 3 8.13 -15.67 -26.05
C LYS A 3 9.05 -15.72 -24.83
N ILE A 4 8.82 -14.83 -23.89
CA ILE A 4 9.42 -14.90 -22.58
C ILE A 4 8.28 -15.30 -21.66
N ASP A 5 8.17 -16.61 -21.44
CA ASP A 5 7.40 -17.20 -20.36
C ASP A 5 8.29 -17.11 -19.11
N TYR A 6 8.04 -16.15 -18.22
CA TYR A 6 8.63 -16.17 -16.87
C TYR A 6 7.63 -16.81 -15.93
N PHE A 7 7.88 -18.10 -15.67
CA PHE A 7 7.22 -18.87 -14.62
C PHE A 7 8.15 -18.94 -13.40
N ASP A 8 7.53 -18.80 -12.24
CA ASP A 8 7.83 -19.45 -10.96
C ASP A 8 8.79 -18.77 -9.96
N MET A 9 8.27 -18.46 -8.77
CA MET A 9 8.77 -19.01 -7.51
C MET A 9 7.78 -18.77 -6.37
N THR A 10 6.96 -19.80 -6.15
CA THR A 10 6.11 -20.02 -4.99
C THR A 10 6.93 -20.20 -3.70
N SER A 11 6.53 -19.52 -2.64
CA SER A 11 6.82 -19.90 -1.25
C SER A 11 5.60 -19.62 -0.36
N ASP A 12 4.65 -20.55 -0.42
CA ASP A 12 3.85 -21.12 0.69
C ASP A 12 3.41 -20.22 1.87
N SER A 13 3.00 -19.00 1.60
CA SER A 13 2.38 -18.11 2.59
C SER A 13 1.37 -17.24 1.85
N GLY A 14 0.15 -17.13 2.37
CA GLY A 14 -1.04 -16.61 1.66
C GLY A 14 -0.74 -15.48 0.68
N GLU A 15 -1.28 -15.56 -0.54
CA GLU A 15 -0.90 -14.69 -1.66
C GLU A 15 -0.95 -13.20 -1.24
N PHE A 16 0.20 -12.55 -1.25
CA PHE A 16 0.34 -11.13 -0.97
C PHE A 16 0.99 -10.41 -2.16
N GLU A 17 0.76 -9.11 -2.24
CA GLU A 17 1.34 -8.22 -3.24
C GLU A 17 1.86 -6.97 -2.53
N ASP A 18 3.08 -6.53 -2.88
CA ASP A 18 3.62 -5.27 -2.39
C ASP A 18 3.30 -4.17 -3.41
N ILE A 19 2.66 -3.09 -2.96
CA ILE A 19 2.27 -1.95 -3.79
C ILE A 19 2.67 -0.64 -3.12
N ILE A 20 2.79 0.43 -3.90
CA ILE A 20 3.03 1.78 -3.35
C ILE A 20 1.78 2.63 -3.53
N ARG A 21 1.31 3.21 -2.42
CA ARG A 21 0.11 4.05 -2.37
C ARG A 21 0.28 5.21 -1.41
N VAL A 22 -0.49 6.26 -1.65
CA VAL A 22 -0.69 7.34 -0.69
C VAL A 22 -1.73 6.88 0.35
N ILE A 23 -1.29 6.66 1.58
CA ILE A 23 -2.16 6.30 2.69
C ILE A 23 -2.58 7.56 3.43
N GLU A 24 -3.88 7.81 3.49
CA GLU A 24 -4.42 8.90 4.30
C GLU A 24 -4.18 8.60 5.79
N GLY A 25 -3.54 9.53 6.49
CA GLY A 25 -3.40 9.43 7.94
C GLY A 25 -4.77 9.37 8.64
N VAL A 26 -4.89 8.49 9.64
CA VAL A 26 -6.13 8.29 10.40
C VAL A 26 -6.55 9.59 11.06
N ARG A 27 -7.64 10.17 10.57
CA ARG A 27 -8.23 11.41 11.07
C ARG A 27 -9.58 11.16 11.72
N CYS A 28 -9.93 12.03 12.67
CA CYS A 28 -11.32 12.10 13.10
C CYS A 28 -12.21 12.68 11.98
N ALA A 29 -13.52 12.56 12.11
CA ALA A 29 -14.49 13.06 11.13
C ALA A 29 -14.35 14.56 10.79
N LYS A 30 -13.74 15.36 11.69
CA LYS A 30 -13.50 16.80 11.47
C LYS A 30 -12.21 17.10 10.69
N GLY A 31 -11.28 16.14 10.60
CA GLY A 31 -10.00 16.29 9.91
C GLY A 31 -9.06 17.35 10.50
N PRO A 32 -7.85 17.54 9.93
CA PRO A 32 -6.89 18.55 10.39
C PRO A 32 -7.38 19.99 10.23
N LYS A 33 -8.30 20.28 9.30
CA LYS A 33 -8.92 21.61 9.16
C LYS A 33 -9.89 21.93 10.29
N GLY A 34 -10.52 20.92 10.91
CA GLY A 34 -11.59 21.09 11.90
C GLY A 34 -11.27 20.54 13.30
N CYS A 35 -10.09 19.93 13.49
CA CYS A 35 -9.66 19.37 14.77
C CYS A 35 -8.20 19.77 15.05
N LYS A 36 -7.99 20.53 16.13
CA LYS A 36 -6.67 20.96 16.56
C LYS A 36 -5.73 19.78 16.84
N MET A 37 -6.21 18.70 17.45
CA MET A 37 -5.39 17.50 17.66
C MET A 37 -4.94 16.87 16.33
N CYS A 38 -5.83 16.78 15.34
CA CYS A 38 -5.47 16.30 14.01
C CYS A 38 -4.47 17.22 13.28
N ALA A 39 -4.57 18.53 13.50
CA ALA A 39 -3.62 19.51 12.98
C ALA A 39 -2.25 19.40 13.67
N ASP A 40 -2.24 19.33 14.99
CA ASP A 40 -1.04 19.28 15.83
C ASP A 40 -0.28 17.95 15.64
N LEU A 41 -1.00 16.85 15.41
CA LEU A 41 -0.41 15.56 15.03
C LEU A 41 0.20 15.57 13.63
N GLY A 42 -0.02 16.61 12.84
CA GLY A 42 0.48 16.70 11.48
C GLY A 42 -0.03 15.56 10.61
N ILE A 43 -1.32 15.21 10.73
CA ILE A 43 -1.90 14.12 9.95
C ILE A 43 -1.72 14.42 8.47
N GLN A 44 -0.85 13.65 7.84
CA GLN A 44 -0.47 13.78 6.45
C GLN A 44 -0.82 12.50 5.70
N ASN A 45 -0.99 12.69 4.40
CA ASN A 45 -1.02 11.60 3.45
C ASN A 45 0.43 11.13 3.28
N ASN A 46 0.71 9.87 3.60
CA ASN A 46 2.04 9.32 3.50
C ASN A 46 2.13 8.41 2.28
N LEU A 47 3.12 8.64 1.44
CA LEU A 47 3.45 7.72 0.35
C LEU A 47 4.16 6.51 0.97
N CYS A 48 3.54 5.35 0.92
CA CYS A 48 4.05 4.16 1.60
C CYS A 48 4.06 2.93 0.68
N LEU A 49 5.05 2.08 0.89
CA LEU A 49 5.02 0.68 0.49
C LEU A 49 4.11 -0.06 1.47
N ILE A 50 3.08 -0.68 0.93
CA ILE A 50 2.16 -1.53 1.67
C ILE A 50 2.16 -2.93 1.09
N ARG A 51 1.95 -3.92 1.96
CA ARG A 51 1.69 -5.30 1.57
C ARG A 51 0.20 -5.56 1.66
N ILE A 52 -0.43 -5.86 0.53
CA ILE A 52 -1.83 -6.30 0.51
C ILE A 52 -1.90 -7.82 0.54
N TYR A 53 -2.91 -8.36 1.23
CA TYR A 53 -3.15 -9.79 1.33
C TYR A 53 -4.42 -10.14 0.57
N LYS A 54 -4.37 -11.16 -0.30
CA LYS A 54 -5.52 -11.63 -1.08
C LYS A 54 -6.49 -12.47 -0.24
N GLU A 55 -6.00 -13.04 0.86
CA GLU A 55 -6.83 -13.78 1.81
C GLU A 55 -7.22 -12.92 3.00
N ALA A 56 -8.38 -13.23 3.59
CA ALA A 56 -8.85 -12.57 4.80
C ALA A 56 -8.00 -12.99 6.01
N SER A 57 -7.61 -12.01 6.83
CA SER A 57 -6.92 -12.25 8.10
C SER A 57 -7.92 -12.62 9.20
N GLU A 58 -7.58 -13.59 10.05
CA GLU A 58 -8.33 -13.87 11.29
C GLU A 58 -8.17 -12.76 12.33
N GLU A 59 -7.06 -12.02 12.26
CA GLU A 59 -6.79 -10.86 13.11
C GLU A 59 -7.30 -9.56 12.45
N PRO A 60 -7.75 -8.56 13.23
CA PRO A 60 -8.14 -7.26 12.71
C PRO A 60 -6.95 -6.57 12.02
N ARG A 61 -7.08 -6.32 10.71
CA ARG A 61 -6.11 -5.57 9.90
C ARG A 61 -6.75 -4.36 9.22
N LEU A 62 -5.91 -3.42 8.80
CA LEU A 62 -6.35 -2.26 8.03
C LEU A 62 -6.87 -2.72 6.66
N LEU A 63 -7.86 -2.00 6.13
CA LEU A 63 -8.44 -2.26 4.80
C LEU A 63 -8.11 -1.12 3.85
N ILE A 64 -7.80 -1.49 2.61
CA ILE A 64 -7.65 -0.55 1.49
C ILE A 64 -8.60 -0.96 0.37
N GLU A 65 -9.20 0.03 -0.27
CA GLU A 65 -10.00 -0.16 -1.47
C GLU A 65 -9.09 -0.09 -2.70
N LEU A 66 -9.12 -1.13 -3.54
CA LEU A 66 -8.40 -1.20 -4.81
C LEU A 66 -9.35 -1.68 -5.89
N ASP A 67 -9.28 -1.06 -7.07
CA ASP A 67 -10.06 -1.50 -8.23
C ASP A 67 -9.35 -2.68 -8.91
N ARG A 68 -9.75 -3.90 -8.53
CA ARG A 68 -9.29 -5.17 -9.13
C ARG A 68 -10.50 -5.98 -9.59
N GLU A 69 -10.31 -6.79 -10.63
CA GLU A 69 -11.40 -7.53 -11.28
C GLU A 69 -12.20 -8.44 -10.32
N ASP A 70 -11.52 -9.08 -9.36
CA ASP A 70 -12.13 -10.10 -8.50
C ASP A 70 -12.43 -9.64 -7.06
N GLN A 71 -11.86 -8.52 -6.61
CA GLN A 71 -11.96 -8.08 -5.22
C GLN A 71 -11.69 -6.59 -5.07
N GLN A 72 -12.54 -5.91 -4.29
CA GLN A 72 -12.47 -4.46 -4.11
C GLN A 72 -11.73 -4.04 -2.83
N TYR A 73 -11.68 -4.91 -1.82
CA TYR A 73 -11.12 -4.59 -0.50
C TYR A 73 -10.07 -5.59 -0.10
N PHE A 74 -8.88 -5.11 0.25
CA PHE A 74 -7.76 -5.93 0.68
C PHE A 74 -7.33 -5.53 2.09
N THR A 75 -6.92 -6.52 2.88
CA THR A 75 -6.21 -6.20 4.13
C THR A 75 -4.77 -5.82 3.81
N TYR A 76 -4.16 -4.91 4.58
CA TYR A 76 -2.79 -4.50 4.32
C TYR A 76 -1.98 -4.17 5.58
N ASP A 77 -0.65 -4.26 5.43
CA ASP A 77 0.33 -3.77 6.38
C ASP A 77 1.21 -2.69 5.74
N VAL A 78 1.57 -1.66 6.50
CA VAL A 78 2.55 -0.65 6.07
C VAL A 78 3.96 -1.18 6.34
N LEU A 79 4.74 -1.35 5.29
CA LEU A 79 6.13 -1.84 5.40
C LEU A 79 7.13 -0.68 5.53
N LYS A 80 6.90 0.39 4.77
CA LYS A 80 7.81 1.54 4.69
C LYS A 80 7.04 2.77 4.22
N CYS A 81 7.37 3.94 4.75
CA CYS A 81 6.92 5.22 4.17
C CYS A 81 8.11 6.00 3.60
N PHE A 82 7.83 6.76 2.56
CA PHE A 82 8.79 7.52 1.79
C PHE A 82 8.61 9.01 2.07
N ASP A 83 9.72 9.73 2.14
CA ASP A 83 9.70 11.18 2.37
C ASP A 83 9.27 11.95 1.11
N ASN A 84 9.45 11.35 -0.07
CA ASN A 84 9.14 11.95 -1.35
C ASN A 84 9.00 10.93 -2.49
N ILE A 85 8.42 11.38 -3.61
CA ILE A 85 8.18 10.59 -4.82
C ILE A 85 9.46 9.99 -5.42
N PRO A 86 10.59 10.74 -5.58
CA PRO A 86 11.83 10.17 -6.08
C PRO A 86 12.29 8.93 -5.30
N GLN A 87 12.28 8.99 -3.97
CA GLN A 87 12.67 7.86 -3.13
C GLN A 87 11.79 6.62 -3.36
N ALA A 88 10.47 6.83 -3.47
CA ALA A 88 9.53 5.74 -3.73
C ALA A 88 9.73 5.12 -5.13
N ARG A 89 10.04 5.95 -6.12
CA ARG A 89 10.31 5.51 -7.49
C ARG A 89 11.59 4.69 -7.59
N ASP A 90 12.66 5.17 -6.96
CA ASP A 90 13.95 4.46 -6.95
C ASP A 90 13.77 3.10 -6.28
N TYR A 91 13.07 3.06 -5.15
CA TYR A 91 12.73 1.81 -4.47
C TYR A 91 11.89 0.87 -5.36
N ALA A 92 10.86 1.39 -6.03
CA ALA A 92 10.01 0.59 -6.91
C ALA A 92 10.80 -0.06 -8.05
N HIS A 93 11.76 0.67 -8.62
CA HIS A 93 12.62 0.16 -9.68
C HIS A 93 13.62 -0.87 -9.16
N GLU A 94 14.27 -0.61 -8.02
CA GLU A 94 15.25 -1.53 -7.41
C GLU A 94 14.62 -2.85 -6.95
N HIS A 95 13.35 -2.82 -6.52
CA HIS A 95 12.64 -3.95 -5.95
C HIS A 95 11.52 -4.52 -6.84
N GLU A 96 11.43 -4.07 -8.10
CA GLU A 96 10.44 -4.53 -9.09
C GLU A 96 8.98 -4.43 -8.59
N VAL A 97 8.65 -3.33 -7.92
CA VAL A 97 7.27 -3.01 -7.52
C VAL A 97 6.59 -2.27 -8.67
N TRP A 98 5.64 -2.93 -9.32
CA TRP A 98 5.02 -2.41 -10.56
C TRP A 98 3.76 -1.60 -10.32
N ASP A 99 3.02 -1.88 -9.24
CA ASP A 99 1.82 -1.14 -8.91
C ASP A 99 2.12 0.03 -7.96
N VAL A 100 2.15 1.24 -8.53
CA VAL A 100 2.58 2.45 -7.86
C VAL A 100 1.64 3.61 -8.19
N GLU A 101 1.17 4.30 -7.15
CA GLU A 101 0.42 5.56 -7.23
C GLU A 101 1.08 6.60 -6.30
N TYR A 102 1.24 7.83 -6.78
CA TYR A 102 1.98 8.92 -6.12
C TYR A 102 1.09 10.07 -5.67
#